data_AF-A0A7K8XKV2-F1
#
_entry.id   AF-A0A7K8XKV2-F1
#
_cell.length_a   1.000
_cell.length_b   1.000
_cell.length_c   1.000
_cell.angle_alpha   90.00
_cell.angle_beta   90.00
_cell.angle_gamma   90.00
#
_symmetry.space_group_name_H-M   'P 1'
#
loop_
_entity.id
_entity.type
_entity.pdbx_description
1 polymer ?
#
loop_
_entity_poly.entity_id
_entity_poly.type
_entity_poly.pdbx_seq_one_letter_code
_entity_poly.pdbx_strand_id
1 'polypeptide(L)' 'METPTAVPAVDLDKGLAMAFVVLTFLFLLAMLVRCVRLIVDPYSAIPTSTWEEEQI' A
#
# COMPACT_ATOMS: atom_id res chain seq x y z
N MET A 1 48.03 -20.83 -2.33
CA MET A 1 47.05 -20.97 -3.41
C MET A 1 45.77 -20.32 -2.94
N GLU A 2 45.44 -19.21 -3.60
CA GLU A 2 44.20 -18.42 -3.61
C GLU A 2 43.07 -18.93 -2.69
N THR A 3 42.93 -18.29 -1.52
CA THR A 3 41.67 -18.27 -0.78
C THR A 3 40.69 -17.41 -1.59
N PRO A 4 39.60 -17.96 -2.16
CA PRO A 4 38.61 -17.13 -2.82
C PRO A 4 37.92 -16.33 -1.73
N THR A 5 38.30 -15.06 -1.59
CA THR A 5 37.49 -14.05 -0.90
C THR A 5 36.16 -14.02 -1.64
N ALA A 6 35.17 -14.73 -1.09
CA ALA A 6 33.81 -14.71 -1.57
C ALA A 6 33.31 -13.27 -1.46
N VAL A 7 33.44 -12.52 -2.55
CA VAL A 7 32.68 -11.30 -2.75
C VAL A 7 31.23 -11.68 -2.48
N PRO A 8 30.52 -11.00 -1.56
CA PRO A 8 29.10 -11.25 -1.37
C PRO A 8 28.45 -10.85 -2.68
N ALA A 9 28.21 -11.83 -3.54
CA ALA A 9 27.32 -11.68 -4.68
C ALA A 9 26.00 -11.25 -4.07
N VAL A 10 25.69 -9.97 -4.21
CA VAL A 10 24.43 -9.41 -3.74
C VAL A 10 23.38 -10.18 -4.52
N ASP A 11 22.68 -11.12 -3.86
CA ASP A 11 21.61 -11.91 -4.47
C ASP A 11 20.49 -10.97 -4.87
N LEU A 12 20.59 -10.43 -6.08
CA LEU A 12 19.65 -9.47 -6.64
C LEU A 12 18.25 -10.08 -6.68
N ASP A 13 18.15 -11.38 -6.98
CA ASP A 13 16.91 -12.14 -6.98
C ASP A 13 16.27 -12.17 -5.59
N LYS A 14 17.06 -12.42 -4.54
CA LYS A 14 16.58 -12.41 -3.15
C LYS A 14 16.20 -11.01 -2.70
N GLY A 15 16.97 -10.00 -3.08
CA GLY A 15 16.69 -8.60 -2.79
C GLY A 15 15.38 -8.14 -3.43
N LEU A 16 15.18 -8.48 -4.70
CA LEU A 16 13.97 -8.18 -5.45
C LEU A 16 12.76 -8.91 -4.85
N ALA A 17 12.87 -10.20 -4.54
CA ALA A 17 11.81 -10.97 -3.90
C ALA A 17 11.39 -10.35 -2.55
N MET A 18 12.36 -9.98 -1.71
CA MET A 18 12.07 -9.31 -0.43
C MET A 18 11.42 -7.94 -0.64
N ALA A 19 11.87 -7.16 -1.63
CA ALA A 19 11.28 -5.86 -1.95
C ALA A 19 9.81 -6.01 -2.38
N PHE A 20 9.48 -6.98 -3.22
CA PHE A 20 8.10 -7.28 -3.63
C PHE A 20 7.21 -7.69 -2.44
N VAL A 21 7.72 -8.55 -1.56
CA VAL A 21 6.98 -8.96 -0.35
C VAL A 21 6.67 -7.75 0.54
N VAL A 22 7.66 -6.89 0.80
CA VAL A 22 7.47 -5.67 1.60
C VAL A 22 6.49 -4.71 0.91
N LEU A 23 6.64 -4.48 -0.39
CA LEU A 23 5.74 -3.61 -1.16
C LEU A 23 4.30 -4.13 -1.12
N THR A 24 4.11 -5.44 -1.26
CA THR A 24 2.80 -6.08 -1.18
C THR A 24 2.18 -5.86 0.20
N PHE A 25 2.97 -6.05 1.26
CA PHE A 25 2.49 -5.83 2.62
C PHE A 25 2.09 -4.37 2.86
N LEU A 26 2.89 -3.40 2.39
CA LEU A 26 2.56 -1.98 2.45
C LEU A 26 1.29 -1.65 1.67
N PHE A 27 1.12 -2.21 0.47
CA PHE A 27 -0.08 -2.04 -0.34
C PHE A 27 -1.32 -2.59 0.36
N LEU A 28 -1.22 -3.78 0.96
CA LEU A 28 -2.30 -4.39 1.73
C LEU A 28 -2.68 -3.53 2.94
N LEU A 29 -1.70 -3.02 3.69
CA LEU A 29 -1.95 -2.11 4.81
C LEU A 29 -2.62 -0.81 4.35
N ALA A 30 -2.17 -0.25 3.22
CA ALA A 30 -2.78 0.96 2.65
C ALA A 30 -4.23 0.71 2.22
N MET A 31 -4.52 -0.40 1.54
CA MET A 31 -5.89 -0.79 1.20
C MET A 31 -6.74 -0.98 2.46
N LEU A 32 -6.22 -1.68 3.47
CA LEU A 32 -6.91 -1.87 4.74
C LEU A 32 -7.27 -0.53 5.39
N VAL A 33 -6.32 0.41 5.47
CA VAL A 33 -6.56 1.76 6.01
C VAL A 33 -7.62 2.50 5.21
N ARG A 34 -7.62 2.39 3.88
CA ARG A 34 -8.67 2.98 3.02
C ARG A 34 -10.03 2.35 3.27
N CYS A 35 -10.11 1.03 3.42
CA CYS A 35 -11.34 0.32 3.77
C CYS A 35 -11.85 0.76 5.14
N VAL A 36 -11.00 0.82 6.16
CA VAL A 36 -11.37 1.29 7.50
C VAL A 36 -11.79 2.75 7.44
N ARG A 37 -11.07 3.61 6.73
CA ARG A 37 -11.47 5.01 6.52
C ARG A 37 -12.82 5.12 5.82
N LEU A 38 -13.11 4.28 4.83
CA LEU A 38 -14.44 4.28 4.19
C LEU A 38 -15.54 3.85 5.16
N ILE A 39 -15.25 2.87 6.03
CA ILE A 39 -16.20 2.36 7.04
C ILE A 39 -16.43 3.38 8.17
N VAL A 40 -15.36 4.03 8.63
CA VAL A 40 -15.38 5.04 9.71
C VAL A 40 -15.84 6.39 9.19
N ASP A 41 -15.58 6.68 7.92
CA ASP A 41 -15.96 7.89 7.21
C ASP A 41 -16.95 7.56 6.06
N PRO A 42 -18.15 7.06 6.39
CA PRO A 42 -19.25 7.00 5.43
C PRO A 42 -19.80 8.41 5.13
N TYR A 43 -19.20 9.49 5.65
CA TYR A 43 -19.75 10.85 5.63
C TYR A 43 -19.01 11.77 4.67
N SER A 44 -17.74 11.52 4.36
CA SER A 44 -16.95 12.27 3.37
C SER A 44 -17.06 11.73 1.95
N ALA A 45 -17.47 10.47 1.77
CA ALA A 45 -17.66 9.86 0.45
C ALA A 45 -19.10 10.02 -0.08
N ILE A 46 -20.01 10.47 0.77
CA ILE A 46 -21.29 11.03 0.35
C ILE A 46 -20.93 12.47 -0.06
N PRO A 47 -20.82 12.82 -1.36
CA PRO A 47 -21.17 14.18 -1.70
C PRO A 47 -22.56 14.30 -1.12
N THR A 48 -22.79 15.31 -0.28
CA THR A 48 -24.12 15.84 -0.15
C THR A 48 -24.58 16.01 -1.60
N SER A 49 -25.33 15.04 -2.13
CA SER A 49 -26.29 15.30 -3.17
C SER A 49 -27.10 16.39 -2.53
N THR A 50 -26.69 17.65 -2.77
CA THR A 50 -27.50 18.65 -3.43
C THR A 50 -28.88 18.06 -3.70
N TRP A 51 -29.64 17.81 -2.65
CA TRP A 51 -30.82 18.59 -2.43
C TRP A 51 -30.25 20.00 -2.21
N GLU A 52 -29.95 20.68 -3.31
CA GLU A 52 -30.49 22.02 -3.43
C GLU A 52 -31.96 21.77 -3.12
N GLU A 53 -32.29 21.96 -1.84
CA GLU A 53 -33.64 22.23 -1.42
C GLU A 53 -34.05 23.36 -2.38
N GLU A 54 -34.71 23.00 -3.49
CA GLU A 54 -35.52 23.90 -4.28
C GLU A 54 -36.50 24.47 -3.25
N GLN A 55 -36.07 25.58 -2.65
CA GLN A 55 -36.81 26.33 -1.68
C GLN A 55 -38.00 26.90 -2.44
N ILE A 56 -39.14 26.22 -2.28
CA ILE A 56 -40.53 26.72 -2.28
C ILE A 56 -40.81 27.90 -3.21
#